data_AF-A0A3D1EQ34-F1
#
_entry.id   AF-A0A3D1EQ34-F1
#
_cell.length_a   1.000
_cell.length_b   1.000
_cell.length_c   1.000
_cell.angle_alpha   90.00
_cell.angle_beta   90.00
_cell.angle_gamma   90.00
#
_symmetry.space_group_name_H-M   'P 1'
#
loop_
_entity.id
_entity.type
_entity.pdbx_description
1 polymer ?
#
loop_
_entity_poly.entity_id
_entity_poly.type
_entity_poly.pdbx_seq_one_letter_code
_entity_poly.pdbx_strand_id
1 'polypeptide(L)'
;MHVAYGVVGLKTHCKLSLVIRREGDGLRRYAHVGTGNYHPGTAQLYTDRGILSCDPRLTEDVADVFNFLTGRSRKKKFNDILLAPQTMKATFLRLINEEAEHATNGRPARIWGKMNQLEDPEIIQALYRASRAGVQIQLIVRGFCLLRPGVPGLSDNITIVSVIGRFLEHSRIFHFSGGKSAPSQGMWYLGSADWMRRNLENRVEVVTPIRDKSCINRMQEIMEVGLSDARNAHLILPDGNSEPISNIDSPIVKEAVNKGTFGTLCDRAQRVLESSPQPQLLTRPPRRTKVSGATKPQSKSTKTWDDATARVTRVMLSLPWLDQRELALTTGHSPREMTNLQRKAEARGWIRVHRIGRSVVWDVRPAAAKDLTARTTVVPGRGAFDKRWLQMRLQAWLEAGNAEVRRGSKIADPLEAVLPDGTLCRWLILPSRRMMTSMAKEDAESNGNSIVVERTRADAKRTQSRTGIQALSTIEFIKGTPPTLLGGHSV
;
A
#
# COMPACT_ATOMS: atom_id res chain seq x y z
N MET A 1 18.97 2.31 -2.45
CA MET A 1 17.77 2.78 -1.73
C MET A 1 17.92 2.40 -0.27
N HIS A 2 17.51 3.28 0.65
CA HIS A 2 17.40 2.93 2.07
C HIS A 2 15.93 2.60 2.35
N VAL A 3 15.66 1.38 2.83
CA VAL A 3 14.30 0.94 3.20
C VAL A 3 14.21 0.98 4.72
N ALA A 4 13.16 1.62 5.22
CA ALA A 4 12.84 1.63 6.64
C ALA A 4 11.41 1.10 6.82
N TYR A 5 11.21 0.32 7.88
CA TYR A 5 9.88 -0.08 8.32
C TYR A 5 9.33 1.02 9.23
N GLY A 6 8.01 1.23 9.16
CA GLY A 6 7.33 2.28 9.92
C GLY A 6 7.43 2.08 11.44
N VAL A 7 6.77 2.97 12.18
CA VAL A 7 6.77 2.94 13.65
C VAL A 7 6.12 1.63 14.15
N VAL A 8 6.80 0.95 15.07
CA VAL A 8 6.32 -0.31 15.67
C VAL A 8 4.93 -0.09 16.28
N GLY A 9 3.99 -0.99 15.97
CA GLY A 9 2.61 -0.91 16.47
C GLY A 9 1.67 -0.01 15.67
N LEU A 10 2.17 0.80 14.72
CA LEU A 10 1.35 1.66 13.87
C LEU A 10 1.46 1.25 12.40
N LYS A 11 0.32 1.21 11.71
CA LYS A 11 0.33 1.05 10.25
C LYS A 11 0.57 2.42 9.59
N THR A 12 1.59 2.52 8.75
CA THR A 12 1.80 3.70 7.91
C THR A 12 0.77 3.71 6.78
N HIS A 13 -0.09 4.73 6.76
CA HIS A 13 -1.14 4.86 5.74
C HIS A 13 -1.19 6.26 5.11
N CYS A 14 -0.36 7.21 5.56
CA CYS A 14 -0.12 8.46 4.83
C CYS A 14 0.52 8.21 3.45
N LYS A 15 0.21 9.06 2.47
CA LYS A 15 0.79 8.99 1.13
C LYS A 15 1.57 10.25 0.82
N LEU A 16 2.87 10.16 1.09
CA LEU A 16 3.80 11.26 1.01
C LEU A 16 4.91 10.93 0.01
N SER A 17 5.43 11.94 -0.66
CA SER A 17 6.68 11.87 -1.42
C SER A 17 7.44 13.17 -1.18
N LEU A 18 8.76 13.08 -1.03
CA LEU A 18 9.62 14.25 -0.83
C LEU A 18 10.81 14.15 -1.76
N VAL A 19 11.00 15.18 -2.58
CA VAL A 19 12.16 15.35 -3.46
C VAL A 19 12.98 16.52 -2.95
N ILE A 20 14.25 16.26 -2.65
CA ILE A 20 15.23 17.29 -2.30
C ILE A 20 16.18 17.42 -3.48
N ARG A 21 16.25 18.61 -4.07
CA ARG A 21 17.03 18.91 -5.27
C ARG A 21 17.95 20.08 -4.97
N ARG A 22 19.22 19.98 -5.40
CA ARG A 22 20.13 21.13 -5.41
C ARG A 22 19.77 22.05 -6.57
N GLU A 23 19.49 23.31 -6.28
CA GLU A 23 19.18 24.34 -7.28
C GLU A 23 20.03 25.57 -6.99
N GLY A 24 20.86 25.99 -7.96
CA GLY A 24 21.84 27.05 -7.73
C GLY A 24 22.77 26.73 -6.55
N ASP A 25 22.82 27.64 -5.60
CA ASP A 25 23.56 27.58 -4.34
C ASP A 25 22.80 26.86 -3.20
N GLY A 26 21.50 26.60 -3.36
CA GLY A 26 20.63 26.07 -2.30
C GLY A 26 20.11 24.64 -2.49
N LEU A 27 19.47 24.13 -1.44
CA LEU A 27 18.62 22.93 -1.49
C LEU A 27 17.16 23.35 -1.53
N ARG A 28 16.42 22.81 -2.50
CA ARG A 28 14.97 22.99 -2.61
C ARG A 28 14.24 21.69 -2.37
N ARG A 29 13.10 21.77 -1.69
CA ARG A 29 12.26 20.62 -1.35
C ARG A 29 10.94 20.72 -2.10
N TYR A 30 10.44 19.57 -2.54
CA TYR A 30 9.14 19.41 -3.18
C TYR A 30 8.43 18.24 -2.52
N ALA A 31 7.22 18.48 -2.03
CA ALA A 31 6.43 17.47 -1.35
C ALA A 31 5.17 17.14 -2.16
N HIS A 32 4.79 15.87 -2.14
CA HIS A 32 3.46 15.40 -2.50
C HIS A 32 2.74 14.93 -1.25
N VAL A 33 1.49 15.35 -1.06
CA VAL A 33 0.58 14.82 -0.04
C VAL A 33 -0.69 14.36 -0.73
N GLY A 34 -1.00 13.06 -0.65
CA GLY A 34 -2.11 12.43 -1.35
C GLY A 34 -3.16 11.80 -0.43
N THR A 35 -4.39 11.70 -0.94
CA THR A 35 -5.49 10.95 -0.31
C THR A 35 -5.37 9.44 -0.52
N GLY A 36 -4.73 9.00 -1.61
CA GLY A 36 -4.60 7.60 -2.01
C GLY A 36 -3.18 7.18 -2.37
N ASN A 37 -3.03 5.88 -2.62
CA ASN A 37 -1.74 5.24 -2.86
C ASN A 37 -1.21 5.49 -4.28
N TYR A 38 0.08 5.21 -4.45
CA TYR A 38 0.77 5.37 -5.74
C TYR A 38 0.61 4.17 -6.67
N HIS A 39 -0.35 3.28 -6.40
CA HIS A 39 -0.52 2.06 -7.20
C HIS A 39 -1.29 2.40 -8.49
N PRO A 40 -0.70 2.16 -9.67
CA PRO A 40 -1.30 2.60 -10.94
C PRO A 40 -2.64 1.93 -11.25
N GLY A 41 -2.85 0.69 -10.78
CA GLY A 41 -4.11 -0.01 -10.98
C GLY A 41 -5.28 0.61 -10.20
N THR A 42 -5.05 1.05 -8.96
CA THR A 42 -6.12 1.68 -8.15
C THR A 42 -6.34 3.12 -8.61
N ALA A 43 -5.31 3.81 -9.09
CA ALA A 43 -5.44 5.16 -9.65
C ALA A 43 -6.39 5.24 -10.87
N GLN A 44 -6.64 4.13 -11.59
CA GLN A 44 -7.60 4.08 -12.70
C GLN A 44 -9.06 3.94 -12.23
N LEU A 45 -9.27 3.49 -10.99
CA LEU A 45 -10.59 3.18 -10.46
C LEU A 45 -11.01 4.15 -9.35
N TYR A 46 -10.07 4.75 -8.63
CA TYR A 46 -10.32 5.52 -7.42
C TYR A 46 -10.26 7.02 -7.71
N THR A 47 -11.13 7.81 -7.09
CA THR A 47 -11.05 9.27 -7.14
C THR A 47 -10.11 9.78 -6.06
N ASP A 48 -8.83 9.84 -6.36
CA ASP A 48 -7.83 10.40 -5.46
C ASP A 48 -7.45 11.84 -5.82
N ARG A 49 -6.98 12.55 -4.80
CA ARG A 49 -6.46 13.90 -4.90
C ARG A 49 -5.11 13.98 -4.22
N GLY A 50 -4.28 14.91 -4.68
CA GLY A 50 -3.01 15.19 -4.05
C GLY A 50 -2.55 16.58 -4.39
N ILE A 51 -1.77 17.16 -3.48
CA ILE A 51 -1.12 18.45 -3.68
C ILE A 51 0.37 18.21 -3.91
N LEU A 52 0.90 18.83 -4.96
CA LEU A 52 2.34 19.01 -5.18
C LEU A 52 2.70 20.42 -4.76
N SER A 53 3.66 20.57 -3.86
CA SER A 53 4.02 21.86 -3.29
C SER A 53 5.52 21.99 -3.07
N CYS A 54 6.01 23.22 -3.17
CA CYS A 54 7.35 23.62 -2.72
C CYS A 54 7.29 24.64 -1.57
N ASP A 55 6.13 24.77 -0.90
CA ASP A 55 5.98 25.58 0.31
C ASP A 55 6.98 25.09 1.38
N PRO A 56 7.89 25.95 1.86
CA PRO A 56 8.87 25.59 2.87
C PRO A 56 8.25 24.97 4.13
N ARG A 57 7.09 25.47 4.59
CA ARG A 57 6.44 24.98 5.83
C ARG A 57 5.92 23.55 5.65
N LEU A 58 5.23 23.29 4.54
CA LEU A 58 4.70 21.96 4.23
C LEU A 58 5.84 20.96 3.94
N THR A 59 6.87 21.39 3.22
CA THR A 59 7.99 20.50 2.88
C THR A 59 8.87 20.17 4.07
N GLU A 60 9.01 21.09 5.04
CA GLU A 60 9.64 20.81 6.34
C GLU A 60 8.81 19.81 7.14
N ASP A 61 7.50 20.03 7.26
CA ASP A 61 6.60 19.11 7.96
C ASP A 61 6.65 17.69 7.39
N VAL A 62 6.64 17.55 6.07
CA VAL A 62 6.75 16.25 5.40
C VAL A 62 8.11 15.60 5.69
N ALA A 63 9.21 16.36 5.71
CA ALA A 63 10.51 15.85 6.10
C ALA A 63 10.52 15.36 7.55
N ASP A 64 9.85 16.07 8.45
CA ASP A 64 9.69 15.67 9.85
C ASP A 64 8.85 14.41 10.01
N VAL A 65 7.83 14.19 9.18
CA VAL A 65 7.10 12.91 9.14
C VAL A 65 8.01 11.76 8.72
N PHE A 66 8.88 11.96 7.71
CA PHE A 66 9.86 10.92 7.35
C PHE A 66 10.85 10.63 8.49
N ASN A 67 11.29 11.65 9.22
CA ASN A 67 12.13 11.47 10.41
C ASN A 67 11.38 10.75 11.53
N PHE A 68 10.10 11.07 11.73
CA PHE A 68 9.23 10.37 12.68
C PHE A 68 9.07 8.88 12.32
N LEU A 69 8.79 8.57 11.05
CA LEU A 69 8.64 7.18 10.58
C LEU A 69 9.90 6.34 10.73
N THR A 70 11.08 6.96 10.73
CA THR A 70 12.37 6.27 10.90
C THR A 70 12.85 6.24 12.35
N GLY A 71 12.03 6.69 13.31
CA GLY A 71 12.38 6.72 14.74
C GLY A 71 13.41 7.81 15.10
N ARG A 72 13.65 8.78 14.21
CA ARG A 72 14.68 9.82 14.35
C ARG A 72 14.15 11.17 14.84
N SER A 73 12.84 11.33 15.02
CA SER A 73 12.23 12.60 15.46
C SER A 73 11.53 12.48 16.81
N ARG A 74 11.74 13.49 17.67
CA ARG A 74 10.95 13.78 18.89
C ARG A 74 10.04 15.00 18.72
N LYS A 75 9.95 15.56 17.51
CA LYS A 75 9.16 16.76 17.23
C LYS A 75 7.68 16.43 17.43
N LYS A 76 7.02 17.16 18.34
CA LYS A 76 5.59 17.01 18.66
C LYS A 76 4.70 18.06 17.98
N LYS A 77 5.31 19.06 17.35
CA LYS A 77 4.61 20.19 16.72
C LYS A 77 4.99 20.23 15.25
N PHE A 78 3.98 20.21 14.40
CA PHE A 78 4.11 20.47 12.96
C PHE A 78 3.67 21.90 12.69
N ASN A 79 4.16 22.49 11.60
CA ASN A 79 3.79 23.83 11.20
C ASN A 79 2.31 23.90 10.81
N ASP A 80 1.90 22.99 9.92
CA ASP A 80 0.63 23.05 9.22
C ASP A 80 -0.07 21.68 9.15
N ILE A 81 0.68 20.57 9.02
CA ILE A 81 0.06 19.26 8.86
C ILE A 81 -0.59 18.74 10.15
N LEU A 82 -1.67 18.00 9.97
CA LEU A 82 -2.30 17.19 10.99
C LEU A 82 -1.76 15.76 10.87
N LEU A 83 -1.03 15.31 11.89
CA LEU A 83 -0.43 13.97 11.93
C LEU A 83 -1.24 13.09 12.88
N ALA A 84 -1.70 11.93 12.41
CA ALA A 84 -2.19 10.89 13.30
C ALA A 84 -1.03 10.02 13.80
N PRO A 85 -1.06 9.55 15.06
CA PRO A 85 -2.10 9.82 16.07
C PRO A 85 -1.85 11.07 16.93
N GLN A 86 -0.87 11.91 16.59
CA GLN A 86 -0.38 12.96 17.48
C GLN A 86 -1.30 14.17 17.61
N THR A 87 -1.66 14.81 16.49
CA THR A 87 -2.35 16.12 16.48
C THR A 87 -3.71 16.07 15.78
N MET A 88 -3.93 15.07 14.92
CA MET A 88 -5.07 15.06 14.00
C MET A 88 -6.43 15.04 14.69
N LYS A 89 -6.69 14.07 15.59
CA LYS A 89 -7.99 13.96 16.28
C LYS A 89 -8.29 15.20 17.11
N ALA A 90 -7.33 15.64 17.92
CA ALA A 90 -7.47 16.83 18.76
C ALA A 90 -7.76 18.08 17.92
N THR A 91 -7.13 18.22 16.75
CA THR A 91 -7.38 19.36 15.86
C THR A 91 -8.76 19.30 15.21
N PHE A 92 -9.21 18.14 14.74
CA PHE A 92 -10.58 18.02 14.21
C PHE A 92 -11.63 18.32 15.28
N LEU A 93 -11.47 17.79 16.50
CA LEU A 93 -12.38 18.10 17.61
C LEU A 93 -12.42 19.60 17.92
N ARG A 94 -11.24 20.26 17.97
CA ARG A 94 -11.15 21.70 18.16
C ARG A 94 -11.90 22.46 17.06
N LEU A 95 -11.64 22.14 15.78
CA LEU A 95 -12.29 22.80 14.65
C LEU A 95 -13.82 22.63 14.67
N ILE A 96 -14.32 21.44 15.00
CA ILE A 96 -15.77 21.20 15.13
C ILE A 96 -16.37 22.04 16.26
N ASN A 97 -15.69 22.12 17.41
CA ASN A 97 -16.15 22.92 18.54
C ASN A 97 -16.11 24.43 18.23
N GLU A 98 -15.10 24.91 17.51
CA GLU A 98 -15.01 26.32 17.07
C GLU A 98 -16.16 26.70 16.12
N GLU A 99 -16.59 25.80 15.24
CA GLU A 99 -17.80 26.04 14.44
C GLU A 99 -19.06 26.15 15.31
N ALA A 100 -19.17 25.33 16.36
CA ALA A 100 -20.28 25.41 17.31
C ALA A 100 -20.30 26.75 18.07
N GLU A 101 -19.12 27.26 18.44
CA GLU A 101 -18.96 28.59 19.02
C GLU A 101 -19.35 29.69 18.03
N HIS A 102 -18.97 29.56 16.76
CA HIS A 102 -19.38 30.51 15.72
C HIS A 102 -20.90 30.55 15.56
N ALA A 103 -21.56 29.38 15.50
CA ALA A 103 -23.01 29.31 15.37
C ALA A 103 -23.74 29.93 16.58
N THR A 104 -23.29 29.62 17.80
CA THR A 104 -23.86 30.17 19.04
C THR A 104 -23.74 31.70 19.10
N ASN A 105 -22.69 32.26 18.50
CA ASN A 105 -22.46 33.70 18.39
C ASN A 105 -23.13 34.35 17.16
N GLY A 106 -24.01 33.65 16.44
CA GLY A 106 -24.70 34.16 15.25
C GLY A 106 -23.79 34.39 14.05
N ARG A 107 -22.57 33.85 14.05
CA ARG A 107 -21.62 33.93 12.94
C ARG A 107 -21.87 32.79 11.95
N PRO A 108 -21.48 32.93 10.67
CA PRO A 108 -21.54 31.83 9.72
C PRO A 108 -20.82 30.59 10.28
N ALA A 109 -21.49 29.44 10.26
CA ALA A 109 -20.93 28.19 10.77
C ALA A 109 -21.33 27.03 9.86
N ARG A 110 -20.33 26.32 9.34
CA ARG A 110 -20.51 25.26 8.34
C ARG A 110 -19.39 24.25 8.42
N ILE A 111 -19.77 22.98 8.37
CA ILE A 111 -18.84 21.86 8.20
C ILE A 111 -19.21 21.12 6.92
N TRP A 112 -18.22 20.97 6.06
CA TRP A 112 -18.28 20.09 4.90
C TRP A 112 -17.27 18.97 5.06
N GLY A 113 -17.70 17.73 4.89
CA GLY A 113 -16.83 16.57 5.01
C GLY A 113 -17.03 15.60 3.87
N LYS A 114 -15.95 15.08 3.32
CA LYS A 114 -15.97 13.98 2.36
C LYS A 114 -14.96 12.95 2.80
N MET A 115 -15.40 11.70 2.92
CA MET A 115 -14.55 10.60 3.38
C MET A 115 -15.15 9.25 2.98
N ASN A 116 -14.41 8.17 3.19
CA ASN A 116 -14.91 6.84 2.89
C ASN A 116 -15.81 6.30 4.00
N GLN A 117 -15.44 6.55 5.25
CA GLN A 117 -16.05 5.94 6.44
C GLN A 117 -16.09 6.96 7.59
N LEU A 118 -17.14 6.90 8.42
CA LEU A 118 -17.30 7.74 9.61
C LEU A 118 -17.73 6.86 10.80
N GLU A 119 -16.86 6.76 11.81
CA GLU A 119 -17.00 5.79 12.90
C GLU A 119 -16.56 6.31 14.27
N ASP A 120 -15.60 7.25 14.34
CA ASP A 120 -15.03 7.66 15.62
C ASP A 120 -16.09 8.29 16.57
N PRO A 121 -16.31 7.71 17.77
CA PRO A 121 -17.38 8.18 18.66
C PRO A 121 -17.21 9.63 19.14
N GLU A 122 -15.98 10.09 19.38
CA GLU A 122 -15.74 11.45 19.88
C GLU A 122 -16.01 12.49 18.79
N ILE A 123 -15.60 12.21 17.55
CA ILE A 123 -15.94 13.02 16.39
C ILE A 123 -17.46 13.07 16.19
N ILE A 124 -18.15 11.93 16.24
CA ILE A 124 -19.62 11.87 16.09
C ILE A 124 -20.31 12.71 17.16
N GLN A 125 -19.90 12.57 18.42
CA GLN A 125 -20.47 13.36 19.52
C GLN A 125 -20.20 14.87 19.36
N ALA A 126 -19.02 15.25 18.83
CA ALA A 126 -18.73 16.64 18.52
C ALA A 126 -19.63 17.18 17.39
N LEU A 127 -19.86 16.40 16.33
CA LEU A 127 -20.77 16.78 15.24
C LEU A 127 -22.20 16.94 15.74
N TYR A 128 -22.69 16.08 16.63
CA TYR A 128 -24.01 16.24 17.25
C TYR A 128 -24.11 17.52 18.09
N ARG A 129 -23.08 17.85 18.89
CA ARG A 129 -23.04 19.11 19.63
C ARG A 129 -23.05 20.32 18.68
N ALA A 130 -22.25 20.28 17.61
CA ALA A 130 -22.21 21.33 16.60
C ALA A 130 -23.57 21.50 15.89
N SER A 131 -24.22 20.41 15.53
CA SER A 131 -25.57 20.45 14.95
C SER A 131 -26.56 21.15 15.88
N ARG A 132 -26.58 20.79 17.17
CA ARG A 132 -27.47 21.44 18.15
C ARG A 132 -27.16 22.93 18.38
N ALA A 133 -25.91 23.34 18.17
CA ALA A 133 -25.52 24.75 18.22
C ALA A 133 -25.93 25.56 16.97
N GLY A 134 -26.46 24.90 15.93
CA GLY A 134 -26.91 25.53 14.69
C GLY A 134 -25.94 25.44 13.52
N VAL A 135 -24.84 24.69 13.66
CA VAL A 135 -23.86 24.50 12.56
C VAL A 135 -24.50 23.70 11.43
N GLN A 136 -24.38 24.19 10.19
CA GLN A 136 -24.82 23.45 9.00
C GLN A 136 -23.76 22.41 8.59
N ILE A 137 -24.09 21.13 8.66
CA ILE A 137 -23.15 20.03 8.45
C ILE A 137 -23.58 19.19 7.24
N GLN A 138 -22.76 19.16 6.19
CA GLN A 138 -23.02 18.34 5.00
C GLN A 138 -21.86 17.38 4.76
N LEU A 139 -22.17 16.08 4.70
CA LEU A 139 -21.17 15.02 4.60
C LEU A 139 -21.40 14.17 3.37
N ILE A 140 -20.33 13.86 2.64
CA ILE A 140 -20.30 12.84 1.58
C ILE A 140 -19.56 11.62 2.13
N VAL A 141 -20.30 10.56 2.46
CA VAL A 141 -19.77 9.31 3.03
C VAL A 141 -20.25 8.14 2.18
N ARG A 142 -19.36 7.52 1.41
CA ARG A 142 -19.71 6.42 0.50
C ARG A 142 -19.86 5.04 1.18
N GLY A 143 -19.17 4.84 2.29
CA GLY A 143 -19.07 3.56 2.98
C GLY A 143 -19.94 3.58 4.21
N PHE A 144 -19.62 2.73 5.19
CA PHE A 144 -20.40 2.70 6.42
C PHE A 144 -20.20 3.99 7.24
N CYS A 145 -21.29 4.42 7.88
CA CYS A 145 -21.38 5.63 8.69
C CYS A 145 -22.16 5.29 9.97
N LEU A 146 -21.57 5.54 11.13
CA LEU A 146 -22.26 5.35 12.42
C LEU A 146 -23.05 6.60 12.86
N LEU A 147 -22.79 7.75 12.23
CA LEU A 147 -23.57 8.96 12.47
C LEU A 147 -24.94 8.83 11.80
N ARG A 148 -26.00 9.05 12.59
CA ARG A 148 -27.38 9.18 12.12
C ARG A 148 -27.73 10.66 11.87
N PRO A 149 -28.07 11.07 10.63
CA PRO A 149 -28.49 12.43 10.31
C PRO A 149 -29.99 12.65 10.59
N GLY A 150 -30.43 13.91 10.71
CA GLY A 150 -31.86 14.29 10.73
C GLY A 150 -32.68 13.79 11.93
N VAL A 151 -32.04 13.24 12.97
CA VAL A 151 -32.71 12.88 14.23
C VAL A 151 -33.12 14.17 14.97
N PRO A 152 -34.42 14.37 15.28
CA PRO A 152 -34.91 15.58 15.92
C PRO A 152 -34.21 15.91 17.23
N GLY A 153 -33.79 17.17 17.38
CA GLY A 153 -33.09 17.69 18.58
C GLY A 153 -31.65 17.20 18.75
N LEU A 154 -31.12 16.40 17.82
CA LEU A 154 -29.77 15.83 17.88
C LEU A 154 -28.94 16.16 16.65
N SER A 155 -29.52 16.03 15.45
CA SER A 155 -28.81 16.08 14.18
C SER A 155 -29.62 16.73 13.06
N ASP A 156 -30.53 17.64 13.43
CA ASP A 156 -31.42 18.37 12.51
C ASP A 156 -30.65 19.10 11.40
N ASN A 157 -29.44 19.57 11.70
CA ASN A 157 -28.59 20.31 10.78
C ASN A 157 -27.53 19.44 10.09
N ILE A 158 -27.66 18.11 10.14
CA ILE A 158 -26.74 17.17 9.51
C ILE A 158 -27.39 16.50 8.31
N THR A 159 -26.80 16.67 7.14
CA THR A 159 -27.14 15.94 5.91
C THR A 159 -25.99 15.02 5.54
N ILE A 160 -26.29 13.76 5.25
CA ILE A 160 -25.31 12.80 4.72
C ILE A 160 -25.77 12.30 3.36
N VAL A 161 -24.86 12.34 2.40
CA VAL A 161 -25.04 11.82 1.05
C VAL A 161 -24.02 10.73 0.78
N SER A 162 -24.44 9.61 0.20
CA SER A 162 -23.56 8.55 -0.30
C SER A 162 -23.55 8.59 -1.82
N VAL A 163 -22.39 8.80 -2.45
CA VAL A 163 -22.23 8.80 -3.91
C VAL A 163 -21.57 7.50 -4.34
N ILE A 164 -22.28 6.70 -5.15
CA ILE A 164 -21.82 5.40 -5.64
C ILE A 164 -22.01 5.34 -7.16
N GLY A 165 -20.93 5.19 -7.92
CA GLY A 165 -21.01 5.12 -9.38
C GLY A 165 -19.78 4.48 -10.01
N ARG A 166 -19.44 4.92 -11.23
CA ARG A 166 -18.38 4.30 -12.05
C ARG A 166 -17.02 4.23 -11.35
N PHE A 167 -16.63 5.30 -10.67
CA PHE A 167 -15.38 5.34 -9.93
C PHE A 167 -15.64 5.11 -8.45
N LEU A 168 -14.63 4.57 -7.78
CA LEU A 168 -14.64 4.41 -6.35
C LEU A 168 -14.31 5.75 -5.70
N GLU A 169 -15.30 6.40 -5.07
CA GLU A 169 -15.02 7.63 -4.33
C GLU A 169 -13.95 7.38 -3.26
N HIS A 170 -12.83 8.11 -3.25
CA HIS A 170 -11.73 7.78 -2.33
C HIS A 170 -11.03 8.99 -1.69
N SER A 171 -11.20 10.18 -2.27
CA SER A 171 -10.68 11.42 -1.71
C SER A 171 -11.28 11.73 -0.34
N ARG A 172 -10.45 12.26 0.57
CA ARG A 172 -10.89 12.84 1.84
C ARG A 172 -10.63 14.33 1.86
N ILE A 173 -11.71 15.09 2.05
CA ILE A 173 -11.72 16.56 2.00
C ILE A 173 -12.52 17.04 3.21
N PHE A 174 -12.03 18.07 3.89
CA PHE A 174 -12.73 18.66 5.03
C PHE A 174 -12.71 20.17 4.91
N HIS A 175 -13.81 20.80 5.26
CA HIS A 175 -13.94 22.25 5.29
C HIS A 175 -14.69 22.70 6.53
N PHE A 176 -14.18 23.79 7.10
CA PHE A 176 -14.72 24.48 8.28
C PHE A 176 -14.83 25.97 7.92
N SER A 177 -15.96 26.59 8.17
CA SER A 177 -16.20 27.99 7.76
C SER A 177 -15.25 28.99 8.41
N GLY A 178 -14.80 28.76 9.65
CA GLY A 178 -14.02 29.71 10.45
C GLY A 178 -14.75 31.03 10.69
N GLY A 179 -16.09 31.00 10.73
CA GLY A 179 -16.89 32.21 10.92
C GLY A 179 -17.00 33.06 9.65
N LYS A 180 -16.73 32.50 8.46
CA LYS A 180 -16.79 33.17 7.16
C LYS A 180 -17.98 32.70 6.34
N SER A 181 -18.67 33.63 5.68
CA SER A 181 -19.87 33.32 4.89
C SER A 181 -19.55 32.57 3.60
N ALA A 182 -18.45 32.94 2.92
CA ALA A 182 -18.05 32.32 1.66
C ALA A 182 -17.20 31.06 1.93
N PRO A 183 -17.55 29.87 1.39
CA PRO A 183 -16.77 28.65 1.57
C PRO A 183 -15.30 28.78 1.13
N SER A 184 -15.03 29.59 0.09
CA SER A 184 -13.68 29.85 -0.41
C SER A 184 -12.77 30.61 0.58
N GLN A 185 -13.33 31.19 1.65
CA GLN A 185 -12.61 31.91 2.69
C GLN A 185 -12.41 31.10 3.98
N GLY A 186 -13.06 29.94 4.10
CA GLY A 186 -12.89 29.05 5.24
C GLY A 186 -11.63 28.20 5.16
N MET A 187 -11.47 27.30 6.13
CA MET A 187 -10.33 26.41 6.23
C MET A 187 -10.60 25.13 5.47
N TRP A 188 -9.74 24.78 4.52
CA TRP A 188 -9.84 23.55 3.74
C TRP A 188 -8.69 22.61 4.01
N TYR A 189 -8.99 21.32 4.07
CA TYR A 189 -8.05 20.25 4.37
C TYR A 189 -8.20 19.08 3.42
N LEU A 190 -7.10 18.39 3.16
CA LEU A 190 -7.02 17.22 2.30
C LEU A 190 -6.04 16.20 2.86
N GLY A 191 -6.37 14.90 2.83
CA GLY A 191 -5.43 13.90 3.30
C GLY A 191 -5.89 12.46 3.28
N SER A 192 -5.16 11.61 4.01
CA SER A 192 -5.27 10.16 3.92
C SER A 192 -6.23 9.51 4.93
N ALA A 193 -6.67 10.25 5.95
CA ALA A 193 -7.50 9.74 7.03
C ALA A 193 -9.00 9.85 6.75
N ASP A 194 -9.72 8.79 7.11
CA ASP A 194 -11.15 8.83 7.39
C ASP A 194 -11.36 9.17 8.88
N TRP A 195 -12.56 9.59 9.28
CA TRP A 195 -12.93 9.81 10.69
C TRP A 195 -13.30 8.48 11.37
N MET A 196 -12.31 7.61 11.49
CA MET A 196 -12.40 6.33 12.20
C MET A 196 -11.34 6.25 13.29
N ARG A 197 -11.64 5.53 14.37
CA ARG A 197 -10.69 5.36 15.48
C ARG A 197 -9.35 4.81 15.00
N ARG A 198 -9.37 3.79 14.14
CA ARG A 198 -8.15 3.18 13.59
C ARG A 198 -7.30 4.17 12.77
N ASN A 199 -7.90 5.16 12.11
CA ASN A 199 -7.18 6.14 11.30
C ASN A 199 -6.63 7.27 12.16
N LEU A 200 -7.41 7.68 13.16
CA LEU A 200 -7.06 8.79 14.05
C LEU A 200 -6.08 8.40 15.16
N GLU A 201 -6.04 7.13 15.58
CA GLU A 201 -5.27 6.67 16.76
C GLU A 201 -4.26 5.56 16.46
N ASN A 202 -4.56 4.66 15.52
CA ASN A 202 -3.77 3.43 15.31
C ASN A 202 -2.97 3.41 14.01
N ARG A 203 -2.88 4.55 13.33
CA ARG A 203 -2.19 4.71 12.04
C ARG A 203 -1.39 6.00 12.00
N VAL A 204 -0.36 5.98 11.17
CA VAL A 204 0.30 7.20 10.73
C VAL A 204 -0.41 7.69 9.49
N GLU A 205 -1.24 8.73 9.66
CA GLU A 205 -1.99 9.41 8.60
C GLU A 205 -1.60 10.89 8.55
N VAL A 206 -1.74 11.51 7.38
CA VAL A 206 -1.48 12.94 7.22
C VAL A 206 -2.66 13.62 6.53
N VAL A 207 -3.08 14.75 7.09
CA VAL A 207 -4.01 15.70 6.49
C VAL A 207 -3.32 17.07 6.46
N THR A 208 -3.34 17.74 5.32
CA THR A 208 -2.72 19.06 5.15
C THR A 208 -3.78 20.12 4.89
N PRO A 209 -3.61 21.34 5.44
CA PRO A 209 -4.41 22.48 5.01
C PRO A 209 -4.06 22.84 3.56
N ILE A 210 -5.02 23.42 2.86
CA ILE A 210 -4.88 23.91 1.49
C ILE A 210 -5.17 25.41 1.50
N ARG A 211 -4.21 26.19 1.00
CA ARG A 211 -4.26 27.66 1.00
C ARG A 211 -4.34 28.26 -0.40
N ASP A 212 -3.94 27.49 -1.42
CA ASP A 212 -3.99 27.95 -2.80
C ASP A 212 -5.44 28.10 -3.25
N LYS A 213 -5.79 29.28 -3.78
CA LYS A 213 -7.17 29.61 -4.17
C LYS A 213 -7.70 28.69 -5.26
N SER A 214 -6.87 28.30 -6.22
CA SER A 214 -7.30 27.41 -7.31
C SER A 214 -7.61 26.00 -6.78
N CYS A 215 -6.80 25.51 -5.83
CA CYS A 215 -7.03 24.25 -5.15
C CYS A 215 -8.29 24.29 -4.26
N ILE A 216 -8.51 25.39 -3.53
CA ILE A 216 -9.72 25.61 -2.73
C ILE A 216 -10.96 25.57 -3.63
N ASN A 217 -10.97 26.33 -4.73
CA ASN A 217 -12.09 26.34 -5.67
C ASN A 217 -12.37 24.95 -6.24
N ARG A 218 -11.33 24.16 -6.51
CA ARG A 218 -11.48 22.78 -6.99
C ARG A 218 -12.08 21.86 -5.95
N MET A 219 -11.72 22.00 -4.68
CA MET A 219 -12.33 21.19 -3.60
C MET A 219 -13.77 21.62 -3.31
N GLN A 220 -14.04 22.93 -3.33
CA GLN A 220 -15.39 23.47 -3.26
C GLN A 220 -16.26 22.89 -4.38
N GLU A 221 -15.79 22.90 -5.62
CA GLU A 221 -16.50 22.30 -6.75
C GLU A 221 -16.80 20.81 -6.52
N ILE A 222 -15.83 20.03 -6.02
CA ILE A 222 -16.04 18.60 -5.74
C ILE A 222 -17.14 18.40 -4.70
N MET A 223 -17.15 19.20 -3.63
CA MET A 223 -18.17 19.13 -2.60
C MET A 223 -19.53 19.53 -3.16
N GLU A 224 -19.61 20.66 -3.85
CA GLU A 224 -20.85 21.17 -4.42
C GLU A 224 -21.45 20.18 -5.42
N VAL A 225 -20.65 19.67 -6.37
CA VAL A 225 -21.11 18.67 -7.35
C VAL A 225 -21.56 17.37 -6.67
N GLY A 226 -20.82 16.90 -5.66
CA GLY A 226 -21.14 15.66 -4.96
C GLY A 226 -22.40 15.73 -4.09
N LEU A 227 -22.65 16.87 -3.45
CA LEU A 227 -23.89 17.12 -2.70
C LEU A 227 -25.11 17.33 -3.60
N SER A 228 -24.88 17.38 -4.90
CA SER A 228 -25.81 17.83 -5.93
C SER A 228 -26.03 16.77 -7.01
N ASP A 229 -25.73 15.52 -6.69
CA ASP A 229 -25.85 14.41 -7.61
C ASP A 229 -27.20 13.70 -7.40
N ALA A 230 -28.15 13.93 -8.30
CA ALA A 230 -29.46 13.25 -8.29
C ALA A 230 -29.44 11.90 -9.03
N ARG A 231 -28.29 11.47 -9.55
CA ARG A 231 -28.17 10.28 -10.41
C ARG A 231 -27.57 9.09 -9.69
N ASN A 232 -26.49 9.32 -8.96
CA ASN A 232 -25.70 8.29 -8.30
C ASN A 232 -25.63 8.48 -6.79
N ALA A 233 -26.28 9.51 -6.24
CA ALA A 233 -26.22 9.81 -4.83
C ALA A 233 -27.52 9.49 -4.10
N HIS A 234 -27.34 9.02 -2.88
CA HIS A 234 -28.41 8.65 -1.97
C HIS A 234 -28.32 9.51 -0.71
N LEU A 235 -29.45 10.09 -0.30
CA LEU A 235 -29.61 10.73 1.00
C LEU A 235 -29.74 9.63 2.07
N ILE A 236 -28.99 9.75 3.16
CA ILE A 236 -29.12 8.86 4.31
C ILE A 236 -30.18 9.43 5.25
N LEU A 237 -31.14 8.59 5.63
CA LEU A 237 -32.29 8.95 6.47
C LEU A 237 -32.02 8.67 7.97
N PRO A 238 -32.82 9.25 8.89
CA PRO A 238 -32.59 9.10 10.33
C PRO A 238 -32.68 7.67 10.85
N ASP A 239 -33.44 6.79 10.18
CA ASP A 239 -33.58 5.37 10.50
C ASP A 239 -32.45 4.50 9.95
N GLY A 240 -31.52 5.09 9.19
CA GLY A 240 -30.41 4.39 8.53
C GLY A 240 -30.72 3.86 7.13
N ASN A 241 -31.96 4.01 6.65
CA ASN A 241 -32.30 3.76 5.25
C ASN A 241 -31.71 4.85 4.36
N SER A 242 -31.80 4.64 3.05
CA SER A 242 -31.34 5.62 2.07
C SER A 242 -32.30 5.73 0.90
N GLU A 243 -32.44 6.94 0.36
CA GLU A 243 -33.26 7.20 -0.83
C GLU A 243 -32.45 7.98 -1.88
N PRO A 244 -32.72 7.79 -3.19
CA PRO A 244 -32.11 8.60 -4.22
C PRO A 244 -32.44 10.09 -4.02
N ILE A 245 -31.48 10.97 -4.24
CA ILE A 245 -31.73 12.42 -4.20
C ILE A 245 -32.61 12.81 -5.39
N SER A 246 -33.82 13.32 -5.11
CA SER A 246 -34.81 13.68 -6.14
C SER A 246 -34.97 15.20 -6.35
N ASN A 247 -34.72 16.01 -5.31
CA ASN A 247 -34.84 17.47 -5.36
C ASN A 247 -33.49 18.12 -5.04
N ILE A 248 -33.02 19.01 -5.92
CA ILE A 248 -31.82 19.79 -5.67
C ILE A 248 -31.99 21.26 -6.05
N ASP A 249 -31.90 22.14 -5.06
CA ASP A 249 -31.84 23.58 -5.25
C ASP A 249 -30.38 24.06 -5.26
N SER A 250 -29.74 24.09 -6.43
CA SER A 250 -28.53 24.92 -6.61
C SER A 250 -28.18 25.21 -8.08
N PRO A 251 -27.67 26.42 -8.39
CA PRO A 251 -27.38 26.85 -9.77
C PRO A 251 -26.18 26.14 -10.42
N ILE A 252 -25.24 25.60 -9.65
CA ILE A 252 -24.08 24.82 -10.16
C ILE A 252 -24.48 23.38 -10.57
N VAL A 253 -25.74 23.00 -10.32
CA VAL A 253 -26.15 21.60 -10.15
C VAL A 253 -26.93 21.00 -11.31
N LYS A 254 -27.46 21.81 -12.23
CA LYS A 254 -28.21 21.24 -13.37
C LYS A 254 -27.39 20.21 -14.15
N GLU A 255 -26.08 20.40 -14.29
CA GLU A 255 -25.19 19.40 -14.90
C GLU A 255 -25.04 18.14 -14.03
N ALA A 256 -24.86 18.31 -12.72
CA ALA A 256 -24.69 17.22 -11.76
C ALA A 256 -25.95 16.36 -11.60
N VAL A 257 -27.14 16.96 -11.71
CA VAL A 257 -28.43 16.26 -11.78
C VAL A 257 -28.44 15.26 -12.94
N ASN A 258 -27.98 15.69 -14.12
CA ASN A 258 -28.07 14.89 -15.34
C ASN A 258 -26.90 13.89 -15.50
N LYS A 259 -25.67 14.34 -15.24
CA LYS A 259 -24.43 13.57 -15.48
C LYS A 259 -23.93 12.83 -14.23
N GLY A 260 -24.47 13.14 -13.06
CA GLY A 260 -23.94 12.71 -11.77
C GLY A 260 -22.56 13.32 -11.46
N THR A 261 -22.02 12.98 -10.30
CA THR A 261 -20.75 13.50 -9.77
C THR A 261 -19.61 13.26 -10.75
N PHE A 262 -19.37 11.99 -11.11
CA PHE A 262 -18.23 11.61 -11.94
C PHE A 262 -18.34 12.18 -13.36
N GLY A 263 -19.52 12.09 -13.98
CA GLY A 263 -19.72 12.60 -15.33
C GLY A 263 -19.46 14.10 -15.39
N THR A 264 -19.96 14.86 -14.42
CA THR A 264 -19.75 16.31 -14.32
C THR A 264 -18.28 16.66 -14.11
N LEU A 265 -17.61 16.01 -13.16
CA LEU A 265 -16.21 16.30 -12.86
C LEU A 265 -15.26 15.91 -14.01
N CYS A 266 -15.56 14.84 -14.75
CA CYS A 266 -14.81 14.45 -15.95
C CYS A 266 -15.00 15.44 -17.09
N ASP A 267 -16.25 15.82 -17.38
CA ASP A 267 -16.60 16.76 -18.45
C ASP A 267 -15.93 18.13 -18.22
N ARG A 268 -15.97 18.64 -17.00
CA ARG A 268 -15.29 19.90 -16.66
C ARG A 268 -13.77 19.79 -16.73
N ALA A 269 -13.20 18.67 -16.28
CA ALA A 269 -11.76 18.44 -16.43
C ALA A 269 -11.34 18.41 -17.91
N GLN A 270 -12.17 17.82 -18.77
CA GLN A 270 -11.93 17.80 -20.21
C GLN A 270 -12.00 19.21 -20.82
N ARG A 271 -13.01 20.03 -20.47
CA ARG A 271 -13.07 21.43 -20.92
C ARG A 271 -11.82 22.23 -20.53
N VAL A 272 -11.31 22.04 -19.32
CA VAL A 272 -10.07 22.69 -18.86
C VAL A 272 -8.87 22.24 -19.69
N LEU A 273 -8.78 20.94 -20.03
CA LEU A 273 -7.71 20.43 -20.88
C LEU A 273 -7.77 20.99 -22.31
N GLU A 274 -8.98 21.16 -22.85
CA GLU A 274 -9.23 21.71 -24.18
C GLU A 274 -8.98 23.22 -24.25
N SER A 275 -9.29 23.95 -23.17
CA SER A 275 -9.10 25.41 -23.10
C SER A 275 -7.69 25.83 -22.68
N SER A 276 -6.91 24.93 -22.09
CA SER A 276 -5.56 25.24 -21.62
C SER A 276 -4.56 25.18 -22.79
N PRO A 277 -3.62 26.14 -22.90
CA PRO A 277 -2.53 26.00 -23.84
C PRO A 277 -1.80 24.69 -23.57
N GLN A 278 -1.43 23.96 -24.64
CA GLN A 278 -0.74 22.68 -24.47
C GLN A 278 0.44 22.86 -23.53
N PRO A 279 0.57 22.01 -22.49
CA PRO A 279 1.69 22.12 -21.57
C PRO A 279 2.97 22.03 -22.39
N GLN A 280 3.80 23.08 -22.32
CA GLN A 280 5.15 22.99 -22.86
C GLN A 280 5.79 21.79 -22.20
N LEU A 281 6.07 20.76 -22.99
CA LEU A 281 6.91 19.65 -22.57
C LEU A 281 8.18 20.29 -22.02
N LEU A 282 8.35 20.22 -20.70
CA LEU A 282 9.59 20.64 -20.06
C LEU A 282 10.69 19.85 -20.75
N THR A 283 11.46 20.53 -21.59
CA THR A 283 12.65 19.94 -22.17
C THR A 283 13.50 19.52 -20.99
N ARG A 284 13.82 18.22 -20.93
CA ARG A 284 14.72 17.74 -19.89
C ARG A 284 15.93 18.67 -19.93
N PRO A 285 16.33 19.31 -18.81
CA PRO A 285 17.54 20.09 -18.81
C PRO A 285 18.65 19.21 -19.38
N PRO A 286 19.49 19.74 -20.29
CA PRO A 286 20.55 18.95 -20.90
C PRO A 286 21.29 18.25 -19.77
N ARG A 287 21.34 16.93 -19.87
CA ARG A 287 21.98 16.06 -18.88
C ARG A 287 23.36 16.67 -18.65
N ARG A 288 23.64 17.18 -17.44
CA ARG A 288 24.85 17.93 -17.10
C ARG A 288 26.03 17.25 -17.81
N THR A 289 26.51 17.87 -18.90
CA THR A 289 27.61 17.32 -19.67
C THR A 289 28.77 17.29 -18.70
N LYS A 290 29.39 16.12 -18.51
CA LYS A 290 30.61 16.04 -17.74
C LYS A 290 31.55 17.09 -18.32
N VAL A 291 32.09 17.97 -17.47
CA VAL A 291 33.18 18.87 -17.82
C VAL A 291 34.28 17.99 -18.44
N SER A 292 34.47 18.12 -19.75
CA SER A 292 35.51 17.45 -20.50
C SER A 292 36.83 18.15 -20.22
N GLY A 293 37.45 17.82 -19.10
CA GLY A 293 38.71 18.43 -18.66
C GLY A 293 39.55 17.53 -17.75
N ALA A 294 39.27 16.24 -17.71
CA ALA A 294 40.16 15.26 -17.10
C ALA A 294 40.31 14.11 -18.09
N THR A 295 41.47 14.07 -18.74
CA THR A 295 41.91 13.01 -19.66
C THR A 295 41.83 11.69 -18.93
N LYS A 296 40.75 10.93 -19.16
CA LYS A 296 40.72 9.52 -18.80
C LYS A 296 41.51 8.75 -19.86
N PRO A 297 42.35 7.77 -19.47
CA PRO A 297 43.02 6.92 -20.43
C PRO A 297 41.98 6.26 -21.33
N GLN A 298 42.16 6.37 -22.64
CA GLN A 298 41.42 5.58 -23.61
C GLN A 298 41.79 4.11 -23.41
N SER A 299 40.95 3.35 -22.70
CA SER A 299 40.93 1.91 -22.88
C SER A 299 39.97 1.61 -24.03
N LYS A 300 40.54 1.21 -25.18
CA LYS A 300 39.80 0.53 -26.25
C LYS A 300 39.13 -0.71 -25.65
N SER A 301 37.83 -0.65 -25.34
CA SER A 301 37.07 -1.84 -24.96
C SER A 301 36.56 -2.52 -26.22
N THR A 302 37.34 -3.50 -26.68
CA THR A 302 36.86 -4.57 -27.54
C THR A 302 35.72 -5.32 -26.84
N LYS A 303 34.73 -5.78 -27.61
CA LYS A 303 33.61 -6.59 -27.13
C LYS A 303 34.12 -7.85 -26.44
N THR A 304 33.64 -8.13 -25.23
CA THR A 304 33.38 -9.50 -24.75
C THR A 304 32.09 -9.50 -23.92
N TRP A 305 31.06 -10.16 -24.45
CA TRP A 305 29.80 -10.39 -23.75
C TRP A 305 29.97 -11.57 -22.79
N ASP A 306 30.40 -11.30 -21.55
CA ASP A 306 30.28 -12.25 -20.44
C ASP A 306 30.10 -11.61 -19.05
N ASP A 307 30.62 -10.40 -18.86
CA ASP A 307 30.56 -9.66 -17.57
C ASP A 307 29.14 -9.29 -17.12
N ALA A 308 28.23 -9.01 -18.05
CA ALA A 308 26.85 -8.66 -17.72
C ALA A 308 26.10 -9.86 -17.14
N THR A 309 26.26 -11.04 -17.76
CA THR A 309 25.68 -12.29 -17.26
C THR A 309 26.27 -12.66 -15.89
N ALA A 310 27.59 -12.54 -15.74
CA ALA A 310 28.27 -12.77 -14.46
C ALA A 310 27.79 -11.83 -13.35
N ARG A 311 27.64 -10.53 -13.65
CA ARG A 311 27.14 -9.51 -12.71
C ARG A 311 25.70 -9.78 -12.28
N VAL A 312 24.81 -10.07 -13.23
CA VAL A 312 23.42 -10.43 -12.94
C VAL A 312 23.37 -11.70 -12.10
N THR A 313 24.16 -12.72 -12.45
CA THR A 313 24.23 -13.97 -11.69
C THR A 313 24.72 -13.73 -10.26
N ARG A 314 25.70 -12.83 -10.03
CA ARG A 314 26.12 -12.43 -8.68
C ARG A 314 25.02 -11.75 -7.86
N VAL A 315 24.15 -10.96 -8.49
CA VAL A 315 22.97 -10.36 -7.83
C VAL A 315 21.93 -11.44 -7.50
N MET A 316 21.70 -12.39 -8.41
CA MET A 316 20.82 -13.53 -8.18
C MET A 316 21.32 -14.44 -7.05
N LEU A 317 22.65 -14.57 -6.92
CA LEU A 317 23.32 -15.30 -5.84
C LEU A 317 23.15 -14.62 -4.48
N SER A 318 23.25 -13.29 -4.44
CA SER A 318 23.16 -12.54 -3.18
C SER A 318 21.73 -12.24 -2.75
N LEU A 319 20.78 -12.17 -3.70
CA LEU A 319 19.39 -11.80 -3.49
C LEU A 319 18.43 -12.79 -4.19
N PRO A 320 18.41 -14.08 -3.82
CA PRO A 320 17.59 -15.11 -4.50
C PRO A 320 16.08 -14.94 -4.33
N TRP A 321 15.63 -14.00 -3.50
CA TRP A 321 14.21 -13.74 -3.22
C TRP A 321 13.57 -12.70 -4.14
N LEU A 322 14.34 -12.02 -5.00
CA LEU A 322 13.79 -11.03 -5.92
C LEU A 322 12.89 -11.72 -6.95
N ASP A 323 11.78 -11.09 -7.31
CA ASP A 323 11.01 -11.53 -8.49
C ASP A 323 11.66 -11.06 -9.81
N GLN A 324 11.12 -11.50 -10.95
CA GLN A 324 11.64 -11.16 -12.28
C GLN A 324 11.70 -9.65 -12.54
N ARG A 325 10.73 -8.88 -12.01
CA ARG A 325 10.62 -7.43 -12.20
C ARG A 325 11.57 -6.69 -11.27
N GLU A 326 11.67 -7.11 -10.02
CA GLU A 326 12.59 -6.57 -9.02
C GLU A 326 14.05 -6.84 -9.40
N LEU A 327 14.35 -8.02 -9.92
CA LEU A 327 15.69 -8.37 -10.42
C LEU A 327 16.08 -7.50 -11.63
N ALA A 328 15.15 -7.28 -12.56
CA ALA A 328 15.34 -6.41 -13.71
C ALA A 328 15.66 -4.96 -13.27
N LEU A 329 14.88 -4.44 -12.32
CA LEU A 329 15.11 -3.11 -11.74
C LEU A 329 16.45 -3.01 -11.01
N THR A 330 16.79 -4.02 -10.21
CA THR A 330 18.02 -4.05 -9.39
C THR A 330 19.29 -4.10 -10.26
N THR A 331 19.21 -4.76 -11.41
CA THR A 331 20.35 -4.94 -12.33
C THR A 331 20.39 -3.88 -13.44
N GLY A 332 19.37 -3.01 -13.54
CA GLY A 332 19.29 -1.96 -14.56
C GLY A 332 18.95 -2.49 -15.95
N HIS A 333 18.26 -3.63 -16.03
CA HIS A 333 17.85 -4.27 -17.29
C HIS A 333 16.33 -4.26 -17.46
N SER A 334 15.85 -4.36 -18.69
CA SER A 334 14.43 -4.62 -18.98
C SER A 334 14.06 -6.08 -18.70
N PRO A 335 12.77 -6.41 -18.50
CA PRO A 335 12.33 -7.81 -18.30
C PRO A 335 12.72 -8.76 -19.44
N ARG A 336 12.76 -8.26 -20.69
CA ARG A 336 13.20 -9.04 -21.86
C ARG A 336 14.71 -9.31 -21.84
N GLU A 337 15.52 -8.30 -21.52
CA GLU A 337 16.97 -8.45 -21.37
C GLU A 337 17.32 -9.40 -20.22
N MET A 338 16.60 -9.31 -19.10
CA MET A 338 16.76 -10.23 -17.98
C MET A 338 16.48 -11.68 -18.35
N THR A 339 15.42 -11.92 -19.12
CA THR A 339 15.09 -13.27 -19.61
C THR A 339 16.20 -13.84 -20.48
N ASN A 340 16.90 -12.99 -21.25
CA ASN A 340 18.03 -13.41 -22.07
C ASN A 340 19.30 -13.66 -21.23
N LEU A 341 19.54 -12.84 -20.21
CA LEU A 341 20.68 -13.00 -19.30
C LEU A 341 20.53 -14.26 -18.43
N GLN A 342 19.32 -14.55 -17.95
CA GLN A 342 19.01 -15.79 -17.22
C GLN A 342 19.17 -17.02 -18.12
N ARG A 343 18.71 -16.98 -19.39
CA ARG A 343 18.96 -18.06 -20.34
C ARG A 343 20.46 -18.30 -20.57
N LYS A 344 21.26 -17.25 -20.65
CA LYS A 344 22.73 -17.38 -20.76
C LYS A 344 23.36 -17.96 -19.49
N ALA A 345 22.91 -17.55 -18.32
CA ALA A 345 23.38 -18.10 -17.04
C ALA A 345 22.96 -19.58 -16.85
N GLU A 346 21.77 -19.95 -17.32
CA GLU A 346 21.27 -21.32 -17.32
C GLU A 346 22.03 -22.22 -18.32
N ALA A 347 22.32 -21.72 -19.53
CA ALA A 347 23.13 -22.42 -20.52
C ALA A 347 24.56 -22.69 -20.04
N ARG A 348 25.10 -21.82 -19.17
CA ARG A 348 26.39 -22.01 -18.49
C ARG A 348 26.29 -22.90 -17.25
N GLY A 349 25.10 -23.40 -16.93
CA GLY A 349 24.87 -24.25 -15.77
C GLY A 349 25.04 -23.55 -14.42
N TRP A 350 25.04 -22.21 -14.39
CA TRP A 350 25.17 -21.44 -13.14
C TRP A 350 23.86 -21.38 -12.36
N ILE A 351 22.74 -21.39 -13.06
CA ILE A 351 21.40 -21.42 -12.49
C ILE A 351 20.53 -22.47 -13.20
N ARG A 352 19.37 -22.77 -12.64
CA ARG A 352 18.27 -23.47 -13.29
C ARG A 352 17.03 -22.60 -13.18
N VAL A 353 16.35 -22.32 -14.28
CA VAL A 353 15.16 -21.46 -14.28
C VAL A 353 13.91 -22.32 -14.26
N HIS A 354 13.00 -21.99 -13.35
CA HIS A 354 11.69 -22.62 -13.20
C HIS A 354 10.62 -21.64 -13.63
N ARG A 355 9.77 -22.04 -14.57
CA ARG A 355 8.60 -21.26 -14.97
C ARG A 355 7.36 -21.89 -14.36
N ILE A 356 6.65 -21.12 -13.54
CA ILE A 356 5.45 -21.55 -12.85
C ILE A 356 4.36 -20.51 -13.19
N GLY A 357 3.44 -20.88 -14.09
CA GLY A 357 2.47 -19.93 -14.65
C GLY A 357 3.14 -18.73 -15.32
N ARG A 358 2.81 -17.52 -14.86
CA ARG A 358 3.43 -16.26 -15.33
C ARG A 358 4.70 -15.86 -14.57
N SER A 359 5.09 -16.62 -13.54
CA SER A 359 6.24 -16.31 -12.69
C SER A 359 7.48 -17.07 -13.16
N VAL A 360 8.63 -16.40 -13.03
CA VAL A 360 9.96 -16.96 -13.30
C VAL A 360 10.72 -17.01 -11.98
N VAL A 361 11.19 -18.20 -11.61
CA VAL A 361 11.99 -18.48 -10.42
C VAL A 361 13.31 -19.12 -10.88
N TRP A 362 14.37 -19.07 -10.07
CA TRP A 362 15.65 -19.69 -10.40
C TRP A 362 16.33 -20.30 -9.18
N ASP A 363 16.97 -21.45 -9.40
CA ASP A 363 17.82 -22.12 -8.44
C ASP A 363 19.28 -21.91 -8.83
N VAL A 364 20.13 -21.66 -7.84
CA VAL A 364 21.58 -21.53 -8.05
C VAL A 364 22.22 -22.92 -8.07
N ARG A 365 23.10 -23.18 -9.05
CA ARG A 365 23.88 -24.40 -9.09
C ARG A 365 25.26 -24.21 -8.42
N PRO A 366 25.78 -25.23 -7.71
CA PRO A 366 27.10 -25.19 -7.08
C PRO A 366 28.26 -24.84 -8.03
N ALA A 367 28.13 -25.14 -9.33
CA ALA A 367 29.12 -24.81 -10.35
C ALA A 367 29.36 -23.29 -10.49
N ALA A 368 28.34 -22.46 -10.26
CA ALA A 368 28.44 -21.00 -10.35
C ALA A 368 29.48 -20.40 -9.38
N ALA A 369 29.65 -21.02 -8.22
CA ALA A 369 30.59 -20.57 -7.20
C ALA A 369 32.06 -20.76 -7.62
N LYS A 370 32.34 -21.77 -8.45
CA LYS A 370 33.69 -22.02 -8.98
C LYS A 370 34.03 -21.07 -10.13
N ASP A 371 33.09 -20.85 -11.04
CA ASP A 371 33.32 -20.05 -12.26
C ASP A 371 33.36 -18.54 -12.02
N LEU A 372 32.59 -18.01 -11.08
CA LEU A 372 32.45 -16.55 -10.93
C LEU A 372 33.52 -15.89 -10.04
N THR A 373 34.51 -16.66 -9.55
CA THR A 373 35.61 -16.22 -8.64
C THR A 373 35.15 -15.27 -7.53
N ALA A 374 33.90 -15.39 -7.13
CA ALA A 374 33.24 -14.37 -6.35
C ALA A 374 33.64 -14.57 -4.89
N ARG A 375 34.26 -13.55 -4.26
CA ARG A 375 34.25 -13.36 -2.80
C ARG A 375 32.82 -13.05 -2.31
N THR A 376 31.88 -13.85 -2.75
CA THR A 376 30.47 -13.79 -2.43
C THR A 376 30.21 -15.03 -1.63
N THR A 377 29.71 -14.82 -0.41
CA THR A 377 29.28 -15.85 0.51
C THR A 377 28.46 -16.89 -0.24
N VAL A 378 29.11 -17.97 -0.64
CA VAL A 378 28.43 -19.25 -0.79
C VAL A 378 28.01 -19.53 0.63
N VAL A 379 26.75 -19.27 0.97
CA VAL A 379 26.15 -19.94 2.11
C VAL A 379 25.90 -21.35 1.57
N PRO A 380 26.78 -22.34 1.84
CA PRO A 380 26.40 -23.72 1.57
C PRO A 380 25.08 -23.91 2.30
N GLY A 381 24.07 -24.44 1.61
CA GLY A 381 22.77 -24.77 2.21
C GLY A 381 22.96 -25.70 3.40
N ARG A 382 23.19 -25.08 4.56
CA ARG A 382 23.14 -25.61 5.91
C ARG A 382 22.23 -24.66 6.64
N GLY A 383 21.00 -25.08 6.86
CA GLY A 383 20.05 -24.38 7.71
C GLY A 383 19.05 -23.48 6.99
N ALA A 384 17.77 -23.79 7.23
CA ALA A 384 16.64 -22.87 7.31
C ALA A 384 16.11 -22.11 6.08
N PHE A 385 16.85 -21.94 4.98
CA PHE A 385 16.40 -21.04 3.89
C PHE A 385 15.24 -21.56 3.04
N ASP A 386 15.22 -22.84 2.64
CA ASP A 386 14.09 -23.40 1.87
C ASP A 386 12.78 -23.41 2.67
N LYS A 387 12.87 -23.59 4.00
CA LYS A 387 11.71 -23.63 4.89
C LYS A 387 11.11 -22.24 5.14
N ARG A 388 11.96 -21.20 5.23
CA ARG A 388 11.54 -19.79 5.43
C ARG A 388 10.92 -19.20 4.17
N TRP A 389 11.44 -19.59 2.99
CA TRP A 389 10.88 -19.22 1.69
C TRP A 389 9.49 -19.83 1.47
N LEU A 390 9.33 -21.13 1.74
CA LEU A 390 8.04 -21.81 1.64
C LEU A 390 7.04 -21.29 2.69
N GLN A 391 7.49 -21.05 3.93
CA GLN A 391 6.66 -20.42 4.96
C GLN A 391 6.19 -19.02 4.57
N MET A 392 7.06 -18.16 4.01
CA MET A 392 6.67 -16.81 3.60
C MET A 392 5.64 -16.83 2.47
N ARG A 393 5.82 -17.71 1.46
CA ARG A 393 4.88 -17.84 0.34
C ARG A 393 3.55 -18.45 0.78
N LEU A 394 3.58 -19.43 1.68
CA LEU A 394 2.37 -20.02 2.26
C LEU A 394 1.65 -19.04 3.18
N GLN A 395 2.37 -18.29 4.02
CA GLN A 395 1.82 -17.24 4.89
C GLN A 395 1.14 -16.13 4.08
N ALA A 396 1.78 -15.64 3.02
CA ALA A 396 1.21 -14.64 2.12
C ALA A 396 -0.05 -15.15 1.39
N TRP A 397 -0.19 -16.47 1.19
CA TRP A 397 -1.37 -17.10 0.62
C TRP A 397 -2.48 -17.33 1.66
N LEU A 398 -2.13 -17.69 2.90
CA LEU A 398 -3.06 -17.86 4.02
C LEU A 398 -3.70 -16.53 4.45
N GLU A 399 -2.92 -15.44 4.47
CA GLU A 399 -3.42 -14.09 4.74
C GLU A 399 -4.33 -13.55 3.62
N ALA A 400 -4.39 -14.24 2.48
CA ALA A 400 -5.32 -13.96 1.38
C ALA A 400 -6.64 -14.78 1.46
N GLY A 401 -6.86 -15.58 2.51
CA GLY A 401 -8.16 -16.18 2.83
C GLY A 401 -8.51 -17.50 2.14
N ASN A 402 -7.52 -18.25 1.64
CA ASN A 402 -7.75 -19.37 0.71
C ASN A 402 -7.75 -20.79 1.34
N ALA A 403 -7.40 -20.95 2.63
CA ALA A 403 -7.65 -22.17 3.44
C ALA A 403 -7.40 -21.92 4.93
N GLU A 404 -7.99 -22.74 5.80
CA GLU A 404 -7.76 -22.73 7.25
C GLU A 404 -6.62 -23.70 7.62
N VAL A 405 -5.54 -23.18 8.21
CA VAL A 405 -4.35 -23.96 8.60
C VAL A 405 -4.25 -24.05 10.12
N ARG A 406 -4.06 -25.26 10.64
CA ARG A 406 -3.74 -25.50 12.05
C ARG A 406 -2.29 -25.92 12.16
N ARG A 407 -1.49 -25.25 13.00
CA ARG A 407 -0.07 -25.57 13.16
C ARG A 407 0.38 -25.55 14.63
N GLY A 408 1.30 -26.44 14.96
CA GLY A 408 2.13 -26.36 16.16
C GLY A 408 3.27 -25.35 16.04
N SER A 409 3.84 -24.96 17.17
CA SER A 409 4.82 -23.87 17.31
C SER A 409 6.27 -24.28 16.99
N LYS A 410 6.55 -25.57 16.80
CA LYS A 410 7.92 -26.09 16.59
C LYS A 410 8.19 -26.42 15.13
N ILE A 411 9.47 -26.37 14.77
CA ILE A 411 9.97 -26.67 13.41
C ILE A 411 9.66 -28.13 12.99
N ALA A 412 9.54 -29.06 13.92
CA ALA A 412 9.23 -30.46 13.64
C ALA A 412 7.73 -30.74 13.46
N ASP A 413 6.87 -29.76 13.72
CA ASP A 413 5.42 -29.98 13.73
C ASP A 413 4.87 -30.12 12.30
N PRO A 414 3.98 -31.09 12.06
CA PRO A 414 3.37 -31.31 10.75
C PRO A 414 2.55 -30.09 10.32
N LEU A 415 2.54 -29.84 9.01
CA LEU A 415 1.67 -28.84 8.40
C LEU A 415 0.29 -29.47 8.19
N GLU A 416 -0.76 -28.88 8.75
CA GLU A 416 -2.15 -29.33 8.54
C GLU A 416 -2.97 -28.26 7.80
N ALA A 417 -3.67 -28.64 6.74
CA ALA A 417 -4.57 -27.75 6.00
C ALA A 417 -5.88 -28.45 5.65
N VAL A 418 -6.99 -27.74 5.77
CA VAL A 418 -8.30 -28.18 5.27
C VAL A 418 -8.51 -27.59 3.88
N LEU A 419 -8.67 -28.46 2.88
CA LEU A 419 -8.90 -28.06 1.49
C LEU A 419 -10.34 -27.51 1.31
N PRO A 420 -10.63 -26.78 0.21
CA PRO A 420 -11.96 -26.25 -0.06
C PRO A 420 -13.07 -27.31 -0.17
N ASP A 421 -12.71 -28.56 -0.45
CA ASP A 421 -13.62 -29.71 -0.45
C ASP A 421 -13.82 -30.34 0.94
N GLY A 422 -13.23 -29.75 1.99
CA GLY A 422 -13.30 -30.22 3.38
C GLY A 422 -12.22 -31.25 3.75
N THR A 423 -11.35 -31.65 2.82
CA THR A 423 -10.34 -32.68 3.09
C THR A 423 -9.20 -32.15 3.98
N LEU A 424 -8.96 -32.80 5.12
CA LEU A 424 -7.81 -32.51 5.97
C LEU A 424 -6.55 -33.20 5.43
N CYS A 425 -5.54 -32.42 5.07
CA CYS A 425 -4.25 -32.92 4.62
C CYS A 425 -3.15 -32.59 5.65
N ARG A 426 -2.27 -33.57 5.90
CA ARG A 426 -1.15 -33.45 6.86
C ARG A 426 0.18 -33.85 6.22
N TRP A 427 1.17 -32.95 6.28
CA TRP A 427 2.47 -33.15 5.65
C TRP A 427 3.63 -32.91 6.61
N LEU A 428 4.68 -33.74 6.47
CA LEU A 428 5.96 -33.55 7.14
C LEU A 428 7.05 -33.34 6.07
N ILE A 429 7.68 -32.16 6.06
CA ILE A 429 8.68 -31.76 5.04
C ILE A 429 10.09 -31.94 5.59
N LEU A 430 10.88 -32.82 4.96
CA LEU A 430 12.24 -33.18 5.41
C LEU A 430 13.36 -32.54 4.55
N PRO A 431 14.52 -32.15 5.12
CA PRO A 431 15.39 -31.14 4.49
C PRO A 431 16.48 -31.69 3.56
N SER A 432 16.91 -32.95 3.70
CA SER A 432 17.78 -33.65 2.73
C SER A 432 18.14 -35.07 3.21
N ARG A 433 18.66 -35.89 2.29
CA ARG A 433 19.19 -37.24 2.54
C ARG A 433 20.33 -37.30 3.59
N ARG A 434 21.06 -36.19 3.81
CA ARG A 434 22.17 -36.08 4.78
C ARG A 434 21.73 -35.60 6.18
N MET A 435 20.67 -34.78 6.27
CA MET A 435 20.08 -34.43 7.58
C MET A 435 19.31 -35.61 8.19
N MET A 436 18.81 -36.54 7.35
CA MET A 436 18.31 -37.84 7.81
C MET A 436 19.36 -38.63 8.59
N THR A 437 20.65 -38.51 8.24
CA THR A 437 21.76 -39.18 8.94
C THR A 437 22.16 -38.49 10.25
N SER A 438 21.90 -37.18 10.36
CA SER A 438 22.21 -36.35 11.55
C SER A 438 21.14 -36.44 12.62
N MET A 439 19.85 -36.38 12.22
CA MET A 439 18.73 -36.53 13.16
C MET A 439 18.61 -37.97 13.68
N ALA A 440 18.96 -38.97 12.87
CA ALA A 440 19.10 -40.36 13.33
C ALA A 440 20.27 -40.55 14.33
N LYS A 441 21.22 -39.62 14.39
CA LYS A 441 22.29 -39.59 15.39
C LYS A 441 21.82 -38.94 16.70
N GLU A 442 21.03 -37.87 16.61
CA GLU A 442 20.43 -37.22 17.78
C GLU A 442 19.36 -38.10 18.46
N ASP A 443 18.59 -38.89 17.69
CA ASP A 443 17.65 -39.87 18.26
C ASP A 443 18.34 -41.16 18.76
N ALA A 444 19.59 -41.44 18.36
CA ALA A 444 20.35 -42.58 18.88
C ALA A 444 20.94 -42.33 20.29
N GLU A 445 21.11 -41.06 20.68
CA GLU A 445 21.60 -40.68 22.01
C GLU A 445 20.47 -40.53 23.05
N SER A 446 19.21 -40.57 22.60
CA SER A 446 18.01 -40.56 23.43
C SER A 446 17.28 -41.90 23.29
N ASN A 447 17.47 -42.78 24.28
CA ASN A 447 16.80 -44.08 24.47
C ASN A 447 17.38 -45.29 23.70
N GLY A 448 18.55 -45.77 24.13
CA GLY A 448 18.67 -47.05 24.82
C GLY A 448 18.14 -48.37 24.22
N ASN A 449 17.77 -48.49 22.94
CA ASN A 449 17.54 -49.80 22.33
C ASN A 449 17.89 -49.84 20.82
N SER A 450 19.07 -50.41 20.55
CA SER A 450 19.52 -51.05 19.29
C SER A 450 19.50 -50.26 17.98
N ILE A 451 20.70 -49.96 17.48
CA ILE A 451 20.99 -49.42 16.14
C ILE A 451 21.19 -50.58 15.15
N VAL A 452 20.59 -50.49 13.95
CA VAL A 452 21.16 -51.02 12.70
C VAL A 452 20.98 -49.99 11.59
N VAL A 453 22.10 -49.65 10.95
CA VAL A 453 22.29 -48.59 9.94
C VAL A 453 21.89 -49.06 8.53
N GLU A 454 21.64 -48.06 7.67
CA GLU A 454 21.30 -48.07 6.23
C GLU A 454 19.88 -48.46 5.84
N ARG A 455 19.03 -47.46 5.53
CA ARG A 455 17.74 -47.73 4.86
C ARG A 455 17.36 -46.76 3.75
N THR A 456 16.91 -47.37 2.66
CA THR A 456 16.55 -46.86 1.35
C THR A 456 15.06 -46.45 1.29
N ARG A 457 14.55 -46.10 0.09
CA ARG A 457 13.17 -45.67 -0.24
C ARG A 457 12.00 -46.44 0.42
N ALA A 458 12.24 -47.59 1.04
CA ALA A 458 11.22 -48.44 1.66
C ALA A 458 10.66 -47.90 2.99
N ASP A 459 11.43 -47.12 3.76
CA ASP A 459 11.01 -46.68 5.10
C ASP A 459 10.06 -45.47 5.11
N ALA A 460 10.11 -44.61 4.09
CA ALA A 460 9.15 -43.50 3.93
C ALA A 460 7.70 -44.02 3.80
N LYS A 461 7.53 -45.19 3.16
CA LYS A 461 6.23 -45.89 3.08
C LYS A 461 5.78 -46.44 4.44
N ARG A 462 6.70 -46.75 5.36
CA ARG A 462 6.42 -47.33 6.68
C ARG A 462 6.01 -46.27 7.72
N THR A 463 6.52 -45.04 7.60
CA THR A 463 6.04 -43.88 8.38
C THR A 463 4.62 -43.49 7.96
N GLN A 464 4.35 -43.52 6.64
CA GLN A 464 3.04 -43.25 6.04
C GLN A 464 1.97 -44.24 6.52
N SER A 465 2.34 -45.52 6.74
CA SER A 465 1.41 -46.57 7.17
C SER A 465 1.07 -46.55 8.67
N ARG A 466 1.80 -45.79 9.52
CA ARG A 466 1.64 -45.84 10.98
C ARG A 466 0.97 -44.60 11.59
N THR A 467 1.06 -43.44 10.91
CA THR A 467 0.52 -42.16 11.40
C THR A 467 -0.51 -41.52 10.47
N GLY A 468 -0.68 -42.05 9.25
CA GLY A 468 -1.49 -41.43 8.20
C GLY A 468 -0.89 -40.15 7.61
N ILE A 469 0.34 -39.78 8.00
CA ILE A 469 1.03 -38.54 7.58
C ILE A 469 1.94 -38.83 6.37
N GLN A 470 1.84 -38.01 5.32
CA GLN A 470 2.74 -38.12 4.17
C GLN A 470 4.07 -37.40 4.43
N ALA A 471 5.16 -38.16 4.48
CA ALA A 471 6.52 -37.62 4.53
C ALA A 471 7.04 -37.42 3.10
N LEU A 472 7.26 -36.17 2.70
CA LEU A 472 7.65 -35.81 1.32
C LEU A 472 8.93 -34.96 1.33
N SER A 473 9.79 -35.17 0.35
CA SER A 473 10.80 -34.17 0.03
C SER A 473 10.13 -32.92 -0.55
N THR A 474 10.79 -31.76 -0.49
CA THR A 474 10.25 -30.50 -1.05
C THR A 474 9.81 -30.63 -2.51
N ILE A 475 10.56 -31.39 -3.31
CA ILE A 475 10.26 -31.62 -4.73
C ILE A 475 9.03 -32.53 -4.91
N GLU A 476 8.88 -33.54 -4.06
CA GLU A 476 7.72 -34.44 -4.09
C GLU A 476 6.47 -33.74 -3.57
N PHE A 477 6.61 -32.87 -2.56
CA PHE A 477 5.54 -32.00 -2.08
C PHE A 477 5.03 -31.10 -3.22
N ILE A 478 5.91 -30.41 -3.93
CA ILE A 478 5.52 -29.53 -5.05
C ILE A 478 4.80 -30.31 -6.16
N LYS A 479 5.23 -31.55 -6.44
CA LYS A 479 4.61 -32.39 -7.49
C LYS A 479 3.28 -33.02 -7.05
N GLY A 480 3.12 -33.31 -5.76
CA GLY A 480 1.94 -33.95 -5.19
C GLY A 480 0.87 -32.97 -4.67
N THR A 481 1.17 -31.67 -4.66
CA THR A 481 0.25 -30.65 -4.16
C THR A 481 -0.62 -30.11 -5.32
N PRO A 482 -1.96 -30.13 -5.21
CA PRO A 482 -2.86 -29.57 -6.20
C PRO A 482 -2.46 -28.16 -6.65
N PRO A 483 -2.56 -27.82 -7.96
CA PRO A 483 -2.20 -26.49 -8.47
C PRO A 483 -2.88 -25.34 -7.72
N THR A 484 -4.10 -25.56 -7.25
CA THR A 484 -4.90 -24.60 -6.46
C THR A 484 -4.22 -24.17 -5.15
N LEU A 485 -3.44 -25.04 -4.51
CA LEU A 485 -2.66 -24.74 -3.30
C LEU A 485 -1.31 -24.06 -3.59
N LEU A 486 -0.80 -24.17 -4.82
CA LEU A 486 0.48 -23.57 -5.26
C LEU A 486 0.29 -22.34 -6.15
N GLY A 487 -0.95 -21.85 -6.31
CA GLY A 487 -1.25 -20.62 -7.05
C GLY A 487 -1.44 -20.80 -8.56
N GLY A 488 -1.97 -21.95 -9.00
CA GLY A 488 -2.50 -22.13 -10.34
C GLY A 488 -3.98 -21.71 -10.41
N HIS A 489 -4.27 -20.65 -11.18
CA HIS A 489 -5.60 -20.52 -11.78
C HIS A 489 -5.77 -21.68 -12.78
N SER A 490 -6.74 -22.56 -12.54
CA SER A 490 -7.37 -23.33 -13.61
C SER A 490 -8.24 -22.38 -14.43
N VAL A 491 -8.29 -22.63 -15.74
CA VAL A 491 -9.29 -22.07 -16.66
C VAL A 491 -10.68 -22.47 -16.19
#